data_AF-A0AA44S5M0-F1
#
_entry.id   AF-A0AA44S5M0-F1
#
_cell.length_a   1.000
_cell.length_b   1.000
_cell.length_c   1.000
_cell.angle_alpha   90.00
_cell.angle_beta   90.00
_cell.angle_gamma   90.00
#
_symmetry.space_group_name_H-M   'P 1'
#
loop_
_entity.id
_entity.type
_entity.pdbx_description
1 polymer ?
#
loop_
_entity_poly.entity_id
_entity_poly.type
_entity_poly.pdbx_seq_one_letter_code
_entity_poly.pdbx_strand_id
1 'polypeptide(L)' 'MQESNKRLKTKRTIENAMVQLLMEQPFDKISTVKLVEKAGISRSSFYT' A
#
# COMPACT_ATOMS: atom_id res chain seq x y z
N MET A 1 -1.58 -22.73 -3.62
CA MET A 1 -2.59 -21.77 -4.13
C MET A 1 -1.82 -20.66 -4.83
N GLN A 2 -1.97 -20.49 -6.15
CA GLN A 2 -1.20 -19.49 -6.89
C GLN A 2 -1.80 -18.10 -6.60
N GLU A 3 -0.95 -17.13 -6.25
CA GLU A 3 -1.40 -15.76 -5.99
C GLU A 3 -1.90 -15.13 -7.30
N SER A 4 -3.03 -14.41 -7.24
CA SER A 4 -3.57 -13.80 -8.45
C SER A 4 -2.68 -12.66 -8.93
N ASN A 5 -2.58 -12.49 -10.25
CA ASN A 5 -1.86 -11.35 -10.85
C ASN A 5 -2.38 -10.00 -10.34
N LYS A 6 -3.66 -9.92 -9.96
CA LYS A 6 -4.25 -8.75 -9.33
C LYS A 6 -3.65 -8.47 -7.95
N ARG A 7 -3.55 -9.49 -7.09
CA ARG A 7 -2.93 -9.37 -5.76
C ARG A 7 -1.46 -8.96 -5.85
N LEU A 8 -0.71 -9.57 -6.76
CA LEU A 8 0.70 -9.20 -7.00
C LEU A 8 0.86 -7.73 -7.40
N LYS A 9 -0.01 -7.22 -8.28
CA LYS A 9 -0.02 -5.80 -8.65
C LYS A 9 -0.34 -4.90 -7.46
N THR A 10 -1.40 -5.22 -6.72
CA THR A 10 -1.80 -4.45 -5.52
C THR A 10 -0.67 -4.39 -4.50
N LYS A 11 0.00 -5.52 -4.23
CA LYS A 11 1.14 -5.58 -3.29
C LYS A 11 2.27 -4.65 -3.71
N ARG A 12 2.68 -4.69 -4.98
CA ARG A 12 3.72 -3.78 -5.52
C ARG A 12 3.34 -2.31 -5.37
N THR A 13 2.08 -1.97 -5.63
CA THR A 13 1.61 -0.59 -5.47
C THR A 13 1.66 -0.12 -4.02
N ILE A 14 1.30 -0.97 -3.06
CA ILE A 14 1.41 -0.68 -1.62
C ILE A 14 2.88 -0.51 -1.21
N GLU A 15 3.77 -1.41 -1.64
CA GLU A 15 5.20 -1.36 -1.35
C GLU A 15 5.83 -0.05 -1.86
N ASN A 16 5.54 0.32 -3.11
CA ASN A 16 6.02 1.58 -3.69
C ASN A 16 5.51 2.81 -2.93
N ALA A 17 4.23 2.82 -2.55
CA ALA A 17 3.65 3.91 -1.77
C ALA A 17 4.28 4.03 -0.38
N MET A 18 4.56 2.90 0.28
CA MET A 18 5.22 2.89 1.58
C MET A 18 6.64 3.46 1.49
N VAL A 19 7.44 3.07 0.49
CA VAL A 19 8.79 3.62 0.28
C VAL A 19 8.74 5.14 0.10
N GLN A 20 7.82 5.64 -0.73
CA GLN A 20 7.67 7.08 -0.93
C GLN A 20 7.29 7.80 0.37
N LEU A 21 6.37 7.24 1.15
CA LEU A 21 5.95 7.85 2.42
C LEU A 21 7.07 7.84 3.47
N LEU A 22 7.90 6.79 3.50
CA LEU A 22 9.04 6.70 4.41
C LEU A 22 10.15 7.70 4.07
N MET A 23 10.23 8.17 2.82
CA MET A 23 11.11 9.27 2.44
C MET A 23 10.61 10.63 2.95
N GLU A 24 9.29 10.76 3.17
CA GLU A 24 8.64 12.00 3.59
C GLU A 24 8.48 12.10 5.12
N GLN A 25 8.27 10.97 5.80
CA GLN A 25 7.97 10.95 7.24
C GLN A 25 8.32 9.62 7.92
N PRO A 26 8.55 9.62 9.25
CA PRO A 26 8.72 8.42 10.03
C PRO A 26 7.55 7.42 9.92
N PHE A 27 7.85 6.14 10.08
CA PHE A 27 6.87 5.06 9.98
C PHE A 27 5.66 5.22 10.91
N ASP A 28 5.88 5.66 12.15
CA ASP A 28 4.83 5.88 13.16
C ASP A 28 3.85 7.00 12.78
N LYS A 29 4.18 7.82 11.77
CA LYS A 29 3.30 8.85 11.19
C LYS A 29 2.57 8.37 9.93
N ILE A 30 2.81 7.15 9.46
CA ILE A 30 2.14 6.56 8.30
C ILE A 30 0.92 5.77 8.77
N SER A 31 -0.27 6.34 8.60
CA SER A 31 -1.51 5.61 8.83
C SER A 31 -1.88 4.75 7.62
N THR A 32 -2.66 3.69 7.85
CA THR A 32 -3.21 2.87 6.76
C THR A 32 -4.03 3.72 5.77
N VAL A 33 -4.75 4.74 6.25
CA VAL A 33 -5.50 5.67 5.40
C VAL A 33 -4.57 6.40 4.44
N LYS A 34 -3.50 7.01 4.95
CA LYS A 34 -2.52 7.73 4.13
C LYS A 34 -1.80 6.81 3.13
N LEU A 35 -1.52 5.58 3.55
CA LEU A 35 -0.91 4.57 2.69
C LEU A 35 -1.82 4.19 1.51
N VAL A 36 -3.10 3.91 1.76
CA VAL A 36 -4.02 3.51 0.68
C VAL A 36 -4.36 4.66 -0.27
N GLU A 37 -4.39 5.90 0.24
CA GLU A 37 -4.52 7.12 -0.57
C GLU A 37 -3.31 7.28 -1.50
N LYS A 38 -2.08 7.18 -0.96
CA LYS A 38 -0.84 7.24 -1.77
C LYS A 38 -0.76 6.10 -2.78
N ALA A 39 -1.21 4.90 -2.40
CA ALA A 39 -1.24 3.72 -3.26
C ALA A 39 -2.38 3.75 -4.30
N GLY A 40 -3.36 4.66 -4.20
CA GLY A 40 -4.51 4.70 -5.11
C GLY A 40 -5.40 3.46 -5.05
N ILE A 41 -5.53 2.84 -3.88
CA ILE A 41 -6.39 1.66 -3.66
C ILE A 41 -7.44 1.92 -2.58
N SER A 42 -8.49 1.10 -2.55
CA SER A 42 -9.47 1.15 -1.46
C SER A 42 -8.90 0.50 -0.19
N ARG A 43 -9.40 0.94 0.98
CA ARG A 43 -9.15 0.25 2.26
C ARG A 43 -9.56 -1.23 2.22
N SER A 44 -10.66 -1.57 1.55
CA SER A 44 -11.07 -2.96 1.41
C SER A 44 -10.04 -3.79 0.65
N SER A 45 -9.44 -3.25 -0.41
CA SER A 45 -8.39 -3.91 -1.17
C SER A 45 -7.08 -4.05 -0.39
N PHE A 46 -6.85 -3.23 0.63
CA PHE A 46 -5.67 -3.34 1.49
C PHE A 46 -5.77 -4.54 2.45
N TYR A 47 -6.96 -4.83 2.96
CA TYR A 47 -7.20 -5.95 3.88
C TYR A 47 -7.52 -7.29 3.19
N THR A 48 -7.60 -7.33 1.86
CA THR A 48 -7.96 -8.52 1.07
C THR A 48 -6.78 -9.10 0.31
#